data_AF-A0A2I0H1J4-F1
#
_entry.id   AF-A0A2I0H1J4-F1
#
_cell.length_a   1.000
_cell.length_b   1.000
_cell.length_c   1.000
_cell.angle_alpha   90.00
_cell.angle_beta   90.00
_cell.angle_gamma   90.00
#
_symmetry.space_group_name_H-M   'P 1'
#
loop_
_entity.id
_entity.type
_entity.pdbx_description
1 polymer ?
#
loop_
_entity_poly.entity_id
_entity_poly.type
_entity_poly.pdbx_seq_one_letter_code
_entity_poly.pdbx_strand_id
1 'polypeptide(L)'
;YFDDKMLFLTVSQSPNIDNLKAKMYGFLMGNDSMTSYDRMPPWIPQYGGRTLDPVQSLIVLDDVWKLKDLEPLVNIKGPGCKILVVSRFRFPTIFQVHYEVECLRDDEAITLFCLSAFEQTSIPPEANENLVKQ
;
A
#
# COMPACT_ATOMS: atom_id res chain seq x y z
N TYR A 1 -11.64 11.44 2.50
CA TYR A 1 -10.28 11.93 2.85
C TYR A 1 -9.88 11.13 4.07
N PHE A 2 -8.65 10.64 4.15
CA PHE A 2 -8.26 9.65 5.18
C PHE A 2 -7.58 10.29 6.41
N ASP A 3 -7.43 11.62 6.42
CA ASP A 3 -6.66 12.36 7.42
C ASP A 3 -5.29 11.69 7.64
N ASP A 4 -4.78 11.67 8.87
CA ASP A 4 -3.55 10.97 9.26
C ASP A 4 -3.76 9.45 9.45
N LYS A 5 -4.92 8.88 9.08
CA LYS A 5 -5.22 7.44 9.24
C LYS A 5 -4.83 6.64 8.00
N MET A 6 -3.52 6.61 7.74
CA MET A 6 -2.92 5.78 6.69
C MET A 6 -1.82 4.86 7.28
N LEU A 7 -1.89 3.57 6.99
CA LEU A 7 -0.87 2.58 7.35
C LEU A 7 -0.21 2.03 6.09
N PHE A 8 1.13 2.01 6.07
CA PHE A 8 1.92 1.42 4.99
C PHE A 8 2.63 0.16 5.50
N LEU A 9 2.50 -0.95 4.78
CA LEU A 9 3.13 -2.23 5.11
C LEU A 9 3.73 -2.88 3.85
N THR A 10 5.04 -3.14 3.87
CA THR A 10 5.67 -4.02 2.87
C THR A 10 5.39 -5.48 3.21
N VAL A 11 4.85 -6.24 2.26
CA VAL A 11 4.53 -7.66 2.44
C VAL A 11 5.73 -8.54 2.09
N SER A 12 6.44 -8.25 1.00
CA SER A 12 7.61 -9.00 0.50
C SER A 12 7.32 -10.45 0.07
N GLN A 13 8.34 -11.16 -0.41
CA GLN A 13 8.23 -12.53 -0.92
C GLN A 13 7.92 -13.59 0.15
N SER A 14 8.31 -13.35 1.40
CA SER A 14 8.20 -14.30 2.52
C SER A 14 7.65 -13.60 3.76
N PRO A 15 6.39 -13.13 3.72
CA PRO A 15 5.80 -12.35 4.81
C PRO A 15 5.66 -13.16 6.09
N ASN A 16 5.93 -12.53 7.23
CA ASN A 16 5.35 -12.96 8.50
C ASN A 16 3.92 -12.41 8.57
N ILE A 17 2.96 -13.22 8.12
CA ILE A 17 1.55 -12.84 8.03
C ILE A 17 1.01 -12.38 9.37
N ASP A 18 1.29 -13.09 10.47
CA ASP A 18 0.71 -12.75 11.76
C ASP A 18 1.26 -11.42 12.32
N ASN A 19 2.52 -11.09 12.05
CA ASN A 19 3.09 -9.77 12.31
C ASN A 19 2.56 -8.66 11.38
N LEU A 20 2.02 -8.98 10.21
CA LEU A 20 1.30 -8.01 9.37
C LEU A 20 -0.13 -7.80 9.91
N LYS A 21 -0.84 -8.88 10.24
CA LYS A 21 -2.15 -8.81 10.92
C LYS A 21 -2.06 -7.97 12.20
N ALA A 22 -1.02 -8.18 13.00
CA ALA A 22 -0.70 -7.42 14.21
C ALA A 22 -0.81 -5.91 14.02
N LYS A 23 -0.03 -5.39 13.08
CA LYS A 23 0.06 -3.96 12.78
C LYS A 23 -1.25 -3.42 12.23
N MET A 24 -1.94 -4.19 11.39
CA MET A 24 -3.26 -3.82 10.87
C MET A 24 -4.30 -3.72 12.00
N TYR A 25 -4.31 -4.66 12.95
CA TYR A 25 -5.20 -4.61 14.11
C TYR A 25 -4.89 -3.43 15.03
N GLY A 26 -3.62 -3.24 15.41
CA GLY A 26 -3.23 -2.16 16.31
C GLY A 26 -3.58 -0.79 15.74
N PHE A 27 -3.31 -0.59 14.45
CA PHE A 27 -3.69 0.61 13.71
C PHE A 27 -5.22 0.83 13.67
N LEU A 28 -6.01 -0.19 13.33
CA LEU A 28 -7.47 -0.07 13.22
C LEU A 28 -8.14 0.20 14.56
N MET A 29 -7.60 -0.32 15.67
CA MET A 29 -8.10 -0.07 17.03
C MET A 29 -7.47 1.17 17.70
N GLY A 30 -6.46 1.79 17.09
CA GLY A 30 -5.72 2.91 17.70
C GLY A 30 -4.88 2.52 18.91
N ASN A 31 -4.45 1.25 19.02
CA ASN A 31 -3.63 0.75 20.11
C ASN A 31 -2.60 -0.28 19.60
N ASP A 32 -1.33 0.10 19.58
CA ASP A 32 -0.21 -0.67 19.02
C ASP A 32 0.24 -1.87 19.90
N SER A 33 -0.40 -2.10 21.05
CA SER A 33 0.07 -3.02 22.10
C SER A 33 -0.59 -4.41 22.13
N MET A 34 -1.37 -4.81 21.11
CA MET A 34 -2.10 -6.08 21.17
C MET A 34 -1.19 -7.28 20.85
N THR A 35 -1.06 -8.23 21.79
CA THR A 35 -0.05 -9.31 21.74
C THR A 35 -0.59 -10.71 21.45
N SER A 36 -1.89 -10.87 21.24
CA SER A 36 -2.52 -12.18 20.97
C SER A 36 -3.55 -12.10 19.83
N TYR A 37 -3.40 -12.98 18.83
CA TYR A 37 -4.16 -12.93 17.56
C TYR A 37 -5.31 -13.92 17.45
N ASP A 38 -5.54 -14.74 18.47
CA ASP A 38 -6.47 -15.86 18.38
C ASP A 38 -7.96 -15.44 18.30
N ARG A 39 -8.29 -14.14 18.50
CA ARG A 39 -9.64 -13.53 18.51
C ARG A 39 -9.52 -12.01 18.25
N MET A 40 -10.27 -11.30 17.39
CA MET A 40 -11.27 -11.61 16.33
C MET A 40 -11.24 -10.44 15.29
N PRO A 41 -11.85 -10.58 14.08
CA PRO A 41 -12.81 -9.54 13.68
C PRO A 41 -13.98 -10.08 12.83
N PRO A 42 -15.21 -10.03 13.35
CA PRO A 42 -16.33 -9.58 12.51
C PRO A 42 -16.81 -8.18 12.94
N TRP A 43 -16.06 -7.12 12.57
CA TRP A 43 -16.42 -5.70 12.84
C TRP A 43 -16.80 -5.38 14.32
N ILE A 44 -16.25 -6.13 15.27
CA ILE A 44 -16.73 -6.30 16.66
C ILE A 44 -16.42 -5.12 17.61
N PRO A 45 -17.37 -4.86 18.53
CA PRO A 45 -17.10 -4.58 19.94
C PRO A 45 -17.71 -5.65 20.88
N GLN A 46 -17.02 -6.04 21.96
CA GLN A 46 -17.62 -6.84 23.06
C GLN A 46 -17.40 -6.28 24.49
N TYR A 47 -16.65 -5.19 24.63
CA TYR A 47 -16.68 -4.34 25.84
C TYR A 47 -16.67 -2.87 25.40
N GLY A 48 -17.63 -2.06 25.87
CA GLY A 48 -17.54 -0.59 25.76
C GLY A 48 -18.60 0.17 24.96
N GLY A 49 -19.71 -0.45 24.54
CA GLY A 49 -21.01 0.23 24.30
C GLY A 49 -21.09 1.45 23.37
N ARG A 50 -20.04 1.72 22.57
CA ARG A 50 -20.00 2.83 21.61
C ARG A 50 -19.83 2.26 20.21
N THR A 51 -20.82 2.47 19.36
CA THR A 51 -20.59 2.52 17.91
C THR A 51 -19.59 3.62 17.65
N LEU A 52 -18.34 3.25 17.40
CA LEU A 52 -17.38 4.15 16.78
C LEU A 52 -17.90 4.44 15.37
N ASP A 53 -18.13 5.70 15.04
CA ASP A 53 -18.39 6.08 13.65
C ASP A 53 -17.26 5.53 12.76
N PRO A 54 -17.56 4.95 11.58
CA PRO A 54 -16.54 4.30 10.76
C PRO A 54 -15.46 5.28 10.30
N VAL A 55 -14.35 5.34 11.04
CA VAL A 55 -13.28 6.27 10.72
C VAL A 55 -12.64 5.85 9.40
N GLN A 56 -12.66 6.76 8.43
CA GLN A 56 -12.05 6.51 7.12
C GLN A 56 -10.57 6.23 7.32
N SER A 57 -10.13 5.04 6.95
CA SER A 57 -8.74 4.60 7.08
C SER A 57 -8.27 3.93 5.80
N LEU A 58 -6.99 4.09 5.47
CA LEU A 58 -6.36 3.39 4.35
C LEU A 58 -5.22 2.50 4.87
N ILE A 59 -5.19 1.25 4.41
CA ILE A 59 -4.03 0.37 4.55
C ILE A 59 -3.45 0.15 3.15
N VAL A 60 -2.16 0.45 2.98
CA VAL A 60 -1.41 0.19 1.76
C VAL A 60 -0.53 -1.04 1.99
N LEU A 61 -0.81 -2.10 1.23
CA LEU A 61 -0.02 -3.34 1.21
C LEU A 61 0.90 -3.28 -0.01
N ASP A 62 2.18 -3.05 0.22
CA ASP A 62 3.21 -2.87 -0.80
C ASP A 62 4.00 -4.15 -1.07
N ASP A 63 4.52 -4.29 -2.30
CA ASP A 63 5.27 -5.43 -2.82
C ASP A 63 4.61 -6.78 -2.45
N VAL A 64 3.37 -7.00 -2.88
CA VAL A 64 2.60 -8.24 -2.61
C VAL A 64 2.83 -9.30 -3.68
N TRP A 65 3.23 -10.51 -3.24
CA TRP A 65 3.70 -11.57 -4.16
C TRP A 65 2.79 -12.77 -4.38
N LYS A 66 1.85 -13.09 -3.48
CA LYS A 66 1.04 -14.32 -3.60
C LYS A 66 -0.37 -14.13 -3.06
N LEU A 67 -1.36 -14.73 -3.73
CA LEU A 67 -2.76 -14.66 -3.34
C LEU A 67 -2.98 -15.15 -1.91
N LYS A 68 -2.42 -16.32 -1.57
CA LYS A 68 -2.49 -16.94 -0.23
C LYS A 68 -1.95 -16.08 0.92
N ASP A 69 -1.06 -15.13 0.61
CA ASP A 69 -0.44 -14.23 1.58
C ASP A 69 -1.28 -12.93 1.72
N LEU A 70 -2.13 -12.64 0.72
CA LEU A 70 -2.99 -11.45 0.66
C LEU A 70 -4.40 -11.70 1.23
N GLU A 71 -5.02 -12.85 0.90
CA GLU A 71 -6.31 -13.30 1.44
C GLU A 71 -6.46 -13.10 2.97
N PRO A 72 -5.53 -13.56 3.83
CA PRO A 72 -5.65 -13.39 5.28
C PRO A 72 -5.48 -11.95 5.77
N LEU A 73 -4.96 -11.04 4.94
CA LEU A 73 -4.80 -9.61 5.28
C LEU A 73 -6.04 -8.81 4.88
N VAL A 74 -6.57 -9.03 3.67
CA VAL A 74 -7.77 -8.30 3.20
C VAL A 74 -9.02 -8.59 4.04
N ASN A 75 -9.11 -9.81 4.60
CA ASN A 75 -10.20 -10.24 5.47
C ASN A 75 -10.26 -9.51 6.83
N ILE A 76 -9.23 -8.73 7.20
CA ILE A 76 -9.23 -7.88 8.41
C ILE A 76 -10.13 -6.65 8.25
N LYS A 77 -10.39 -6.23 7.01
CA LYS A 77 -11.01 -4.94 6.68
C LYS A 77 -12.40 -4.76 7.34
N GLY A 78 -12.48 -3.82 8.28
CA GLY A 78 -13.74 -3.36 8.86
C GLY A 78 -14.45 -2.26 8.03
N PRO A 79 -15.66 -1.84 8.44
CA PRO A 79 -16.34 -0.67 7.89
C PRO A 79 -15.45 0.58 7.93
N GLY A 80 -15.52 1.44 6.90
CA GLY A 80 -14.70 2.66 6.79
C GLY A 80 -13.26 2.44 6.31
N CYS A 81 -12.70 1.23 6.47
CA CYS A 81 -11.36 0.90 5.98
C CYS A 81 -11.36 0.63 4.45
N LYS A 82 -10.39 1.22 3.75
CA LYS A 82 -10.00 0.80 2.39
C LYS A 82 -8.63 0.13 2.44
N ILE A 83 -8.39 -0.77 1.48
CA ILE A 83 -7.08 -1.39 1.27
C ILE A 83 -6.65 -1.08 -0.15
N LEU A 84 -5.44 -0.57 -0.31
CA LEU A 84 -4.73 -0.46 -1.58
C LEU A 84 -3.66 -1.55 -1.61
N VAL A 85 -3.61 -2.32 -2.69
CA VAL A 85 -2.59 -3.36 -2.91
C VAL A 85 -1.71 -2.92 -4.06
N VAL A 86 -0.40 -2.90 -3.83
CA VAL A 86 0.61 -2.68 -4.86
C VAL A 86 1.32 -3.99 -5.12
N SER A 87 1.28 -4.45 -6.37
CA SER A 87 1.78 -5.76 -6.78
C SER A 87 2.18 -5.76 -8.24
N ARG A 88 3.04 -6.73 -8.62
CA ARG A 88 3.51 -6.92 -10.01
C ARG A 88 2.49 -7.64 -10.90
N PHE A 89 1.36 -8.05 -10.34
CA PHE A 89 0.32 -8.82 -10.99
C PHE A 89 -1.04 -8.58 -10.32
N ARG A 90 -2.11 -8.75 -11.10
CA ARG A 90 -3.50 -8.59 -10.68
C ARG A 90 -3.94 -9.74 -9.76
N PHE A 91 -4.82 -9.45 -8.81
CA PHE A 91 -5.51 -10.46 -7.98
C PHE A 91 -7.04 -10.43 -8.23
N PRO A 92 -7.52 -10.87 -9.42
CA PRO A 92 -8.91 -10.69 -9.85
C PRO A 92 -9.93 -11.47 -9.03
N THR A 93 -9.49 -12.47 -8.24
CA THR A 93 -10.33 -13.23 -7.31
C THR A 93 -10.73 -12.43 -6.07
N ILE A 94 -9.95 -11.40 -5.68
CA ILE A 94 -10.22 -10.54 -4.53
C ILE A 94 -10.72 -9.16 -4.98
N PHE A 95 -10.10 -8.58 -6.01
CA PHE A 95 -10.33 -7.20 -6.42
C PHE A 95 -10.96 -7.12 -7.81
N GLN A 96 -12.16 -6.53 -7.87
CA GLN A 96 -12.83 -6.20 -9.13
C GLN A 96 -12.19 -4.96 -9.80
N VAL A 97 -11.78 -3.98 -9.00
CA VAL A 97 -11.13 -2.74 -9.47
C VAL A 97 -9.62 -2.90 -9.40
N HIS A 98 -8.95 -2.56 -10.49
CA HIS A 98 -7.49 -2.54 -10.59
C HIS A 98 -7.05 -1.32 -11.38
N TYR A 99 -5.81 -0.89 -11.17
CA TYR A 99 -5.14 0.17 -11.92
C TYR A 99 -3.79 -0.38 -12.36
N GLU A 100 -3.48 -0.30 -13.65
CA GLU A 100 -2.15 -0.60 -14.16
C GLU A 100 -1.39 0.72 -14.31
N VAL A 101 -0.19 0.80 -13.74
CA VAL A 101 0.65 1.98 -13.88
C VAL A 101 1.23 1.98 -15.30
N GLU A 102 0.92 3.03 -16.05
CA GLU A 102 1.43 3.23 -17.41
C GLU A 102 2.94 3.51 -17.39
N CYS A 103 3.62 3.18 -18.50
CA CYS A 103 4.99 3.65 -18.71
C CYS A 103 5.00 5.18 -18.81
N LEU A 104 6.07 5.81 -18.32
CA LEU A 104 6.31 7.24 -18.57
C LEU A 104 6.35 7.51 -20.07
N ARG A 105 5.78 8.63 -20.50
CA ARG A 105 5.98 9.13 -21.86
C ARG A 105 7.43 9.58 -22.06
N ASP A 106 7.87 9.70 -23.31
CA ASP A 106 9.24 10.12 -23.65
C ASP A 106 9.65 11.45 -22.98
N ASP A 107 8.73 12.43 -22.91
CA ASP A 107 8.94 13.72 -22.24
C ASP A 107 9.13 13.58 -20.72
N GLU A 108 8.32 12.74 -20.08
CA GLU A 108 8.37 12.45 -18.65
C GLU A 108 9.62 11.62 -18.29
N ALA A 109 10.00 10.67 -19.15
CA ALA A 109 11.18 9.84 -18.97
C ALA A 109 12.47 10.67 -19.08
N ILE A 110 12.58 11.56 -20.08
CA ILE A 110 13.71 12.50 -20.20
C ILE A 110 13.74 13.48 -19.02
N THR A 111 12.60 14.01 -18.58
CA THR A 111 12.52 14.90 -17.41
C THR A 111 12.99 14.18 -16.14
N LEU A 112 12.54 12.95 -15.90
CA LEU A 112 12.96 12.15 -14.74
C LEU A 112 14.45 11.77 -14.79
N PHE A 113 14.96 11.43 -15.97
CA PHE A 113 16.39 11.15 -16.18
C PHE A 113 17.24 12.39 -15.86
N CYS A 114 16.88 13.56 -16.39
CA CYS A 114 17.63 14.79 -16.15
C CYS A 114 17.55 15.22 -14.68
N LEU A 115 16.39 15.05 -14.02
CA LEU A 115 16.25 15.34 -12.60
C LEU A 115 17.16 14.44 -11.75
N SER A 116 17.28 13.16 -12.13
CA SER A 116 18.10 12.18 -11.42
C SER A 116 19.60 12.33 -11.67
N ALA A 117 20.00 12.77 -12.87
CA ALA A 117 21.40 12.85 -13.29
C ALA A 117 22.04 14.24 -13.10
N PHE A 118 21.24 15.32 -13.14
CA PHE A 118 21.72 16.70 -13.21
C PHE A 118 20.96 17.68 -12.30
N GLU A 119 20.01 17.19 -11.49
CA GLU A 119 19.10 18.00 -10.65
C GLU A 119 18.30 19.06 -11.45
N GLN A 120 18.07 18.80 -12.75
CA GLN A 120 17.42 19.73 -13.70
C GLN A 120 16.29 19.03 -14.46
N THR A 121 15.21 19.74 -14.81
CA THR A 121 14.07 19.17 -15.55
C THR A 121 14.32 18.95 -17.04
N SER A 122 15.49 19.34 -17.56
CA SER A 122 15.85 19.24 -18.97
C SER A 122 17.33 18.88 -19.13
N ILE A 123 17.70 18.42 -20.33
CA ILE A 123 19.09 18.13 -20.69
C ILE A 123 19.94 19.41 -20.50
N PRO A 124 21.05 19.37 -19.73
CA PRO A 124 21.91 20.54 -19.54
C PRO A 124 22.51 21.02 -20.88
N PRO A 125 22.72 22.33 -21.08
CA PRO A 125 23.29 22.86 -22.33
C PRO A 125 24.69 22.32 -22.67
N GLU A 126 25.41 21.83 -21.66
CA GLU A 126 26.77 21.29 -21.75
C GLU A 126 26.79 19.77 -22.00
N ALA A 127 25.63 19.10 -22.00
CA ALA A 127 25.55 17.66 -22.20
C ALA A 127 25.84 17.28 -23.65
N ASN A 128 26.74 16.32 -23.85
CA ASN A 128 27.09 15.84 -25.19
C ASN A 128 25.94 15.02 -25.80
N GLU A 129 25.22 15.59 -26.76
CA GLU A 129 24.09 14.96 -27.45
C GLU A 129 24.40 13.56 -28.03
N ASN A 130 25.68 13.27 -28.34
CA ASN A 130 26.09 11.98 -28.89
C ASN A 130 26.09 10.84 -27.85
N LEU A 131 26.07 11.15 -26.55
CA LEU A 131 25.97 10.15 -25.47
C LEU A 131 24.53 9.72 -25.19
N VAL A 132 23.53 10.41 -25.74
CA VAL A 132 22.09 10.20 -25.45
C VAL A 132 21.40 9.30 -26.49
N LYS A 133 22.11 8.90 -27.55
CA LYS A 133 21.56 8.17 -28.72
C LYS A 133 22.11 6.75 -28.91
N GLN A 134 22.58 6.09 -27.85
CA GLN A 134 23.09 4.71 -27.87
C GLN A 134 22.14 3.73 -27.20
#